data_AF-A0A087M6U1-F1
#
_entry.id   AF-A0A087M6U1-F1
#
_cell.length_a   1.000
_cell.length_b   1.000
_cell.length_c   1.000
_cell.angle_alpha   90.00
_cell.angle_beta   90.00
_cell.angle_gamma   90.00
#
_symmetry.space_group_name_H-M   'P 1'
#
loop_
_entity.id
_entity.type
_entity.pdbx_description
1 polymer ?
#
loop_
_entity_poly.entity_id
_entity_poly.type
_entity_poly.pdbx_seq_one_letter_code
_entity_poly.pdbx_strand_id
1 'polypeptide(L)'
;MAACNPNSPTSDLPASGRTDLSHPGLISHPTLTPSVQVQILSAVDATGSASISDIIAELPGHDDPVSAVFALVAAGALVVLSEGIIDAHTVLARRLPSDQSGDLVPVDPAPSPAPSRESLEDQLAAVQWTDFVADAEAELPPELVQVPASSLQPRILRGSGRHRAAFKYAPGLQQPGVYIQLCGSEAYVGFGGDVGFRIAMGKQMDALPDTILVITDANNSLSEEDVLALERILWAYVSDDADFTVVNKQPDGAPISVERYDQLVQFTAQVVLALRQGGIMFLEGSVRQRLAGPRAEPDRLGAVRPLDSIPEGRVMELNYRGLTALAAERDDGTWLLLRGSDVRIDTVKSASANASFQRAAWLHSGLLELAEDGSCYVLMRDVVFSSGSAVGHFVSGSKGFGLSCWQPIDPDDCEIDALAL
;
A
#
# COMPACT_ATOMS: atom_id res chain seq x y z
N MET A 1 37.33 26.94 51.67
CA MET A 1 38.04 25.68 51.94
C MET A 1 37.36 24.61 51.10
N ALA A 2 37.61 24.44 49.80
CA ALA A 2 38.87 24.27 49.07
C ALA A 2 39.72 23.12 49.63
N ALA A 3 39.48 21.92 49.09
CA ALA A 3 40.43 20.81 49.13
C ALA A 3 40.48 20.22 47.70
N CYS A 4 41.68 20.26 47.13
CA CYS A 4 42.03 19.88 45.77
C CYS A 4 42.65 18.46 45.72
N ASN A 5 42.55 17.85 44.53
CA ASN A 5 43.55 17.03 43.81
C ASN A 5 43.93 15.61 44.33
N PRO A 6 44.53 14.72 43.48
CA PRO A 6 45.01 14.92 42.09
C PRO A 6 44.70 13.81 41.03
N ASN A 7 44.73 14.25 39.76
CA ASN A 7 45.32 13.65 38.55
C ASN A 7 45.54 12.14 38.41
N SER A 8 45.03 11.58 37.32
CA SER A 8 45.67 10.49 36.57
C SER A 8 45.71 10.84 35.07
N PRO A 9 46.76 10.43 34.33
CA PRO A 9 47.17 11.09 33.10
C PRO A 9 46.50 10.52 31.85
N THR A 10 46.08 11.44 30.99
CA THR A 10 45.81 11.28 29.57
C THR A 10 47.01 10.68 28.85
N SER A 11 46.83 9.51 28.23
CA SER A 11 47.72 9.01 27.18
C SER A 11 47.02 9.20 25.84
N ASP A 12 47.27 10.36 25.25
CA ASP A 12 47.00 10.65 23.85
C ASP A 12 48.04 9.91 22.98
N LEU A 13 47.58 8.93 22.20
CA LEU A 13 48.25 8.52 20.98
C LEU A 13 47.24 8.66 19.82
N PRO A 14 47.58 9.40 18.76
CA PRO A 14 46.68 9.57 17.62
C PRO A 14 46.67 8.28 16.82
N ALA A 15 45.56 7.54 16.87
CA ALA A 15 45.31 6.49 15.89
C ALA A 15 45.20 7.14 14.52
N SER A 16 46.21 6.88 13.71
CA SER A 16 46.36 7.33 12.34
C SER A 16 45.07 7.14 11.56
N GLY A 17 44.59 8.23 10.96
CA GLY A 17 43.50 8.20 9.99
C GLY A 17 43.84 7.27 8.85
N ARG A 18 43.27 6.05 8.89
CA ARG A 18 42.97 5.30 7.69
C ARG A 18 41.75 5.98 7.09
N THR A 19 41.99 6.90 6.17
CA THR A 19 40.96 7.26 5.19
C THR A 19 40.64 5.99 4.42
N ASP A 20 39.52 5.35 4.76
CA ASP A 20 38.93 4.31 3.95
C ASP A 20 38.63 4.91 2.57
N LEU A 21 39.55 4.68 1.64
CA LEU A 21 39.34 4.92 0.21
C LEU A 21 38.37 3.86 -0.28
N SER A 22 37.10 3.97 0.11
CA SER A 22 36.03 3.17 -0.45
C SER A 22 35.83 3.61 -1.90
N HIS A 23 36.27 2.77 -2.84
CA HIS A 23 35.97 2.99 -4.24
C HIS A 23 34.44 3.06 -4.41
N PRO A 24 33.88 4.03 -5.17
CA PRO A 24 32.42 4.22 -5.29
C PRO A 24 31.66 3.00 -5.87
N GLY A 25 32.38 2.02 -6.42
CA GLY A 25 31.82 0.75 -6.90
C GLY A 25 31.97 -0.45 -5.95
N LEU A 26 32.54 -0.28 -4.76
CA LEU A 26 32.69 -1.35 -3.77
C LEU A 26 31.74 -1.16 -2.61
N ILE A 27 31.19 -2.27 -2.10
CA ILE A 27 30.24 -2.27 -0.99
C ILE A 27 31.02 -2.49 0.30
N SER A 28 30.98 -1.53 1.22
CA SER A 28 31.59 -1.66 2.53
C SER A 28 30.69 -2.50 3.45
N HIS A 29 31.02 -3.77 3.66
CA HIS A 29 30.31 -4.66 4.58
C HIS A 29 31.28 -5.51 5.42
N PRO A 30 31.04 -5.73 6.73
CA PRO A 30 31.97 -6.43 7.63
C PRO A 30 32.36 -7.85 7.17
N THR A 31 31.46 -8.53 6.46
CA THR A 31 31.68 -9.88 5.93
C THR A 31 32.02 -9.90 4.44
N LEU A 32 32.20 -8.75 3.79
CA LEU A 32 32.43 -8.65 2.35
C LEU A 32 33.71 -7.87 2.07
N THR A 33 34.81 -8.60 1.86
CA THR A 33 36.04 -7.97 1.38
C THR A 33 35.91 -7.64 -0.12
N PRO A 34 36.66 -6.65 -0.64
CA PRO A 34 36.67 -6.34 -2.07
C PRO A 34 36.99 -7.56 -2.95
N SER A 35 37.89 -8.44 -2.51
CA SER A 35 38.24 -9.66 -3.24
C SER A 35 37.06 -10.63 -3.34
N VAL A 36 36.33 -10.82 -2.24
CA VAL A 36 35.12 -11.67 -2.20
C VAL A 36 34.02 -11.07 -3.07
N GLN A 37 33.83 -9.74 -3.02
CA GLN A 37 32.86 -9.04 -3.87
C GLN A 37 33.14 -9.27 -5.35
N VAL A 38 34.39 -9.12 -5.79
CA VAL A 38 34.79 -9.36 -7.19
C VAL A 38 34.60 -10.82 -7.58
N GLN A 39 34.92 -11.75 -6.70
CA GLN A 39 34.78 -13.18 -6.96
C GLN A 39 33.31 -13.59 -7.15
N ILE A 40 32.42 -13.13 -6.26
CA ILE A 40 30.97 -13.38 -6.39
C ILE A 40 30.44 -12.79 -7.71
N LEU A 41 30.77 -11.53 -8.01
CA LEU A 41 30.29 -10.88 -9.23
C LEU A 41 30.85 -11.56 -10.49
N SER A 42 32.10 -12.03 -10.47
CA SER A 42 32.70 -12.77 -11.58
C SER A 42 32.00 -14.11 -11.84
N ALA A 43 31.56 -14.81 -10.79
CA ALA A 43 30.81 -16.06 -10.93
C ALA A 43 29.47 -15.82 -11.64
N VAL A 44 28.76 -14.75 -11.29
CA VAL A 44 27.49 -14.36 -11.94
C VAL A 44 27.71 -13.85 -13.37
N ASP A 45 28.75 -13.03 -13.61
CA ASP A 45 29.05 -12.49 -14.94
C ASP A 45 29.45 -13.58 -15.94
N ALA A 46 30.09 -14.66 -15.50
CA ALA A 46 30.53 -15.76 -16.36
C ALA A 46 29.37 -16.52 -17.02
N THR A 47 28.21 -16.60 -16.36
CA THR A 47 27.03 -17.36 -16.80
C THR A 47 25.83 -16.46 -17.09
N GLY A 48 25.89 -15.17 -16.76
CA GLY A 48 24.77 -14.23 -16.80
C GLY A 48 23.85 -14.32 -15.56
N SER A 49 23.74 -15.51 -14.96
CA SER A 49 23.09 -15.78 -13.68
C SER A 49 23.66 -17.02 -13.02
N ALA A 50 23.64 -17.10 -11.70
CA ALA A 50 24.15 -18.26 -10.95
C ALA A 50 23.26 -18.58 -9.74
N SER A 51 23.17 -19.85 -9.35
CA SER A 51 22.46 -20.22 -8.12
C SER A 51 23.27 -19.84 -6.88
N ILE A 52 22.62 -19.67 -5.74
CA ILE A 52 23.31 -19.45 -4.45
C ILE A 52 24.33 -20.58 -4.19
N SER A 53 23.97 -21.84 -4.49
CA SER A 53 24.87 -22.97 -4.30
C SER A 53 26.14 -22.89 -5.16
N ASP A 54 26.03 -22.44 -6.41
CA ASP A 54 27.17 -22.29 -7.31
C ASP A 54 28.11 -21.17 -6.84
N ILE A 55 27.55 -20.05 -6.40
CA ILE A 55 28.34 -18.92 -5.87
C ILE A 55 29.08 -19.32 -4.59
N ILE A 56 28.44 -20.09 -3.70
CA ILE A 56 29.08 -20.59 -2.47
C ILE A 56 30.22 -21.54 -2.80
N ALA A 57 30.06 -22.40 -3.81
CA ALA A 57 31.11 -23.32 -4.24
C ALA A 57 32.37 -22.59 -4.72
N GLU A 58 32.21 -21.38 -5.29
CA GLU A 58 33.31 -20.50 -5.71
C GLU A 58 33.99 -19.74 -4.56
N LEU A 59 33.53 -19.88 -3.31
CA LEU A 59 34.10 -19.20 -2.14
C LEU A 59 34.67 -20.18 -1.09
N PRO A 60 35.61 -21.08 -1.46
CA PRO A 60 36.19 -22.02 -0.52
C PRO A 60 37.00 -21.26 0.55
N GLY A 61 36.60 -21.41 1.82
CA GLY A 61 37.28 -20.79 2.96
C GLY A 61 36.71 -19.46 3.43
N HIS A 62 35.56 -19.02 2.90
CA HIS A 62 34.82 -17.90 3.47
C HIS A 62 34.02 -18.36 4.70
N ASP A 63 34.11 -17.64 5.83
CA ASP A 63 33.47 -18.04 7.09
C ASP A 63 31.93 -18.01 7.01
N ASP A 64 31.38 -17.11 6.19
CA ASP A 64 29.93 -16.99 5.97
C ASP A 64 29.60 -16.54 4.52
N PRO A 65 29.68 -17.45 3.53
CA PRO A 65 29.50 -17.10 2.12
C PRO A 65 28.05 -16.71 1.81
N VAL A 66 27.08 -17.22 2.56
CA VAL A 66 25.65 -16.89 2.40
C VAL A 66 25.41 -15.42 2.75
N SER A 67 25.90 -14.95 3.90
CA SER A 67 25.75 -13.55 4.29
C SER A 67 26.47 -12.58 3.34
N ALA A 68 27.60 -12.98 2.76
CA ALA A 68 28.30 -12.19 1.74
C ALA A 68 27.44 -11.98 0.48
N VAL A 69 26.76 -13.03 0.02
CA VAL A 69 25.82 -12.95 -1.11
C VAL A 69 24.64 -12.03 -0.77
N PHE A 70 24.03 -12.18 0.40
CA PHE A 70 22.92 -11.31 0.81
C PHE A 70 23.32 -9.86 1.03
N ALA A 71 24.56 -9.57 1.42
CA ALA A 71 25.07 -8.21 1.47
C ALA A 71 25.06 -7.54 0.09
N LEU A 72 25.40 -8.28 -0.98
CA LEU A 72 25.34 -7.80 -2.36
C LEU A 72 23.91 -7.61 -2.88
N VAL A 73 22.97 -8.46 -2.46
CA VAL A 73 21.55 -8.31 -2.75
C VAL A 73 20.98 -7.08 -2.04
N ALA A 74 21.27 -6.91 -0.75
CA ALA A 74 20.83 -5.77 0.06
C ALA A 74 21.37 -4.44 -0.47
N ALA A 75 22.60 -4.43 -0.99
CA ALA A 75 23.21 -3.28 -1.65
C ALA A 75 22.73 -3.07 -3.11
N GLY A 76 21.89 -3.95 -3.64
CA GLY A 76 21.29 -3.83 -4.97
C GLY A 76 22.23 -4.15 -6.14
N ALA A 77 23.38 -4.78 -5.88
CA ALA A 77 24.31 -5.23 -6.92
C ALA A 77 23.83 -6.52 -7.62
N LEU A 78 23.13 -7.38 -6.86
CA LEU A 78 22.49 -8.60 -7.34
C LEU A 78 20.97 -8.51 -7.19
N VAL A 79 20.25 -9.18 -8.08
CA VAL A 79 18.78 -9.36 -8.02
C VAL A 79 18.43 -10.84 -7.97
N VAL A 80 17.38 -11.17 -7.21
CA VAL A 80 16.83 -12.53 -7.12
C VAL A 80 15.84 -12.74 -8.26
N LEU A 81 16.02 -13.80 -9.05
CA LEU A 81 15.16 -14.13 -10.19
C LEU A 81 14.11 -15.21 -9.87
N SER A 82 14.26 -15.93 -8.76
CA SER A 82 13.34 -17.00 -8.36
C SER A 82 12.18 -16.46 -7.51
N GLU A 83 10.96 -16.94 -7.76
CA GLU A 83 9.81 -16.72 -6.88
C GLU A 83 9.79 -17.77 -5.76
N GLY A 84 9.49 -17.35 -4.52
CA GLY A 84 9.33 -18.25 -3.38
C GLY A 84 10.36 -18.07 -2.25
N ILE A 85 10.58 -19.15 -1.48
CA ILE A 85 11.51 -19.17 -0.36
C ILE A 85 12.95 -19.19 -0.89
N ILE A 86 13.82 -18.37 -0.32
CA ILE A 86 15.23 -18.34 -0.71
C ILE A 86 15.95 -19.56 -0.15
N ASP A 87 16.51 -20.36 -1.05
CA ASP A 87 17.24 -21.60 -0.77
C ASP A 87 18.50 -21.73 -1.65
N ALA A 88 19.17 -22.86 -1.57
CA ALA A 88 20.39 -23.13 -2.34
C ALA A 88 20.20 -23.05 -3.86
N HIS A 89 18.99 -23.21 -4.37
CA HIS A 89 18.64 -23.20 -5.80
C HIS A 89 18.16 -21.84 -6.29
N THR A 90 18.04 -20.87 -5.41
CA THR A 90 17.66 -19.50 -5.78
C THR A 90 18.66 -18.90 -6.75
N VAL A 91 18.15 -18.40 -7.88
CA VAL A 91 18.97 -17.86 -8.98
C VAL A 91 19.17 -16.36 -8.80
N LEU A 92 20.42 -15.93 -8.89
CA LEU A 92 20.85 -14.54 -8.78
C LEU A 92 21.39 -14.05 -10.13
N ALA A 93 21.11 -12.81 -10.47
CA ALA A 93 21.68 -12.13 -11.63
C ALA A 93 22.22 -10.75 -11.24
N ARG A 94 23.16 -10.23 -12.03
CA ARG A 94 23.66 -8.88 -11.84
C ARG A 94 22.57 -7.87 -12.19
N ARG A 95 22.39 -6.86 -11.35
CA ARG A 95 21.53 -5.73 -11.71
C ARG A 95 22.15 -5.00 -12.88
N LEU A 96 21.53 -5.08 -14.06
CA LEU A 96 21.90 -4.22 -15.18
C LEU A 96 21.63 -2.77 -14.73
N PRO A 97 22.62 -1.86 -14.83
CA PRO A 97 22.35 -0.45 -14.63
C PRO A 97 21.34 -0.05 -15.70
N SER A 98 20.10 0.21 -15.28
CA SER A 98 19.10 0.82 -16.15
C SER A 98 19.67 2.15 -16.62
N ASP A 99 19.80 2.32 -17.95
CA ASP A 99 20.49 3.42 -18.63
C ASP A 99 20.41 4.75 -17.86
N GLN A 100 21.52 5.13 -17.23
CA GLN A 100 21.81 6.54 -17.01
C GLN A 100 22.17 7.13 -18.36
N SER A 101 21.19 7.74 -19.02
CA SER A 101 21.39 8.59 -20.19
C SER A 101 22.40 9.69 -19.86
N GLY A 102 23.63 9.53 -20.33
CA GLY A 102 24.71 10.49 -20.17
C GLY A 102 25.74 10.28 -21.28
N ASP A 103 25.77 11.23 -22.21
CA ASP A 103 26.68 11.35 -23.35
C ASP A 103 28.12 10.89 -23.05
N LEU A 104 28.57 9.87 -23.77
CA LEU A 104 29.99 9.62 -24.01
C LEU A 104 30.23 9.38 -25.49
N VAL A 105 31.06 10.25 -26.05
CA VAL A 105 31.56 10.27 -27.43
C VAL A 105 32.25 8.93 -27.77
N PRO A 106 31.99 8.31 -28.94
CA PRO A 106 32.69 7.11 -29.33
C PRO A 106 34.11 7.43 -29.80
N VAL A 107 35.10 6.75 -29.21
CA VAL A 107 36.42 6.55 -29.81
C VAL A 107 36.35 5.26 -30.63
N ASP A 108 36.70 5.37 -31.90
CA ASP A 108 36.74 4.30 -32.92
C ASP A 108 37.54 3.05 -32.48
N PRO A 109 37.00 1.85 -32.71
CA PRO A 109 37.81 0.73 -33.14
C PRO A 109 37.31 0.09 -34.44
N ALA A 110 38.28 -0.39 -35.21
CA ALA A 110 38.22 -0.95 -36.57
C ALA A 110 37.12 -2.02 -36.82
N PRO A 111 36.71 -2.21 -38.10
CA PRO A 111 35.45 -2.87 -38.44
C PRO A 111 35.53 -4.39 -38.33
N SER A 112 34.60 -4.97 -37.58
CA SER A 112 34.21 -6.39 -37.70
C SER A 112 32.82 -6.49 -38.32
N PRO A 113 32.53 -7.54 -39.10
CA PRO A 113 31.41 -7.57 -40.03
C PRO A 113 30.07 -7.65 -39.28
N ALA A 114 29.17 -6.73 -39.61
CA ALA A 114 27.85 -6.61 -38.99
C ALA A 114 26.96 -7.83 -39.30
N PRO A 115 26.29 -8.44 -38.30
CA PRO A 115 25.02 -9.11 -38.55
C PRO A 115 23.99 -8.02 -38.92
N SER A 116 23.22 -8.28 -39.96
CA SER A 116 22.14 -7.41 -40.43
C SER A 116 21.18 -7.07 -39.28
N ARG A 117 21.32 -5.85 -38.74
CA ARG A 117 20.30 -5.21 -37.90
C ARG A 117 19.11 -4.88 -38.80
N GLU A 118 18.14 -5.79 -38.86
CA GLU A 118 16.77 -5.34 -38.99
C GLU A 118 16.49 -4.38 -37.81
N SER A 119 15.88 -3.24 -38.10
CA SER A 119 15.58 -2.25 -37.08
C SER A 119 14.73 -2.91 -35.99
N LEU A 120 15.07 -2.70 -34.72
CA LEU A 120 14.22 -3.10 -33.61
C LEU A 120 12.80 -2.49 -33.76
N GLU A 121 12.70 -1.35 -34.45
CA GLU A 121 11.42 -0.73 -34.82
C GLU A 121 10.66 -1.52 -35.89
N ASP A 122 11.36 -2.13 -36.85
CA ASP A 122 10.74 -3.00 -37.86
C ASP A 122 10.30 -4.35 -37.26
N GLN A 123 11.08 -4.87 -36.29
CA GLN A 123 10.70 -6.06 -35.54
C GLN A 123 9.52 -5.80 -34.59
N LEU A 124 9.48 -4.65 -33.89
CA LEU A 124 8.36 -4.24 -33.04
C LEU A 124 7.11 -3.86 -33.85
N ALA A 125 7.27 -3.34 -35.07
CA ALA A 125 6.16 -3.08 -36.00
C ALA A 125 5.60 -4.38 -36.61
N ALA A 126 6.40 -5.44 -36.69
CA ALA A 126 5.97 -6.77 -37.14
C ALA A 126 5.37 -7.63 -36.01
N VAL A 127 5.56 -7.27 -34.73
CA VAL A 127 4.80 -7.86 -33.63
C VAL A 127 3.36 -7.37 -33.73
N GLN A 128 2.50 -8.19 -34.34
CA GLN A 128 1.06 -8.10 -34.10
C GLN A 128 0.84 -8.34 -32.61
N TRP A 129 0.66 -7.26 -31.85
CA TRP A 129 0.10 -7.33 -30.51
C TRP A 129 -1.26 -7.97 -30.64
N THR A 130 -1.35 -9.24 -30.23
CA THR A 130 -2.63 -9.92 -30.11
C THR A 130 -3.40 -9.19 -29.03
N ASP A 131 -4.45 -8.50 -29.43
CA ASP A 131 -5.34 -7.81 -28.50
C ASP A 131 -6.13 -8.88 -27.76
N PHE A 132 -5.58 -9.41 -26.67
CA PHE A 132 -6.20 -10.48 -25.86
C PHE A 132 -7.58 -10.09 -25.31
N VAL A 133 -7.96 -8.81 -25.39
CA VAL A 133 -9.30 -8.32 -25.03
C VAL A 133 -10.32 -8.57 -26.15
N ALA A 134 -9.88 -8.66 -27.41
CA ALA A 134 -10.74 -8.90 -28.57
C ALA A 134 -10.95 -10.39 -28.89
N ASP A 135 -10.12 -11.30 -28.35
CA ASP A 135 -10.32 -12.77 -28.42
C ASP A 135 -11.33 -13.26 -27.38
N ALA A 136 -12.45 -12.55 -27.25
CA ALA A 136 -13.60 -13.04 -26.50
C ALA A 136 -14.31 -14.13 -27.33
N GLU A 137 -14.47 -15.29 -26.71
CA GLU A 137 -15.26 -16.45 -27.15
C GLU A 137 -14.66 -17.38 -28.22
N ALA A 138 -13.34 -17.62 -28.19
CA ALA A 138 -12.93 -18.98 -28.54
C ALA A 138 -13.53 -19.92 -27.46
N GLU A 139 -14.39 -20.86 -27.84
CA GLU A 139 -14.90 -21.89 -26.92
C GLU A 139 -13.68 -22.57 -26.28
N LEU A 140 -13.43 -22.21 -25.00
CA LEU A 140 -12.39 -22.85 -24.24
C LEU A 140 -12.68 -24.34 -24.21
N PRO A 141 -11.67 -25.22 -24.37
CA PRO A 141 -11.83 -26.64 -24.11
C PRO A 141 -12.56 -26.84 -22.76
N PRO A 142 -13.43 -27.86 -22.62
CA PRO A 142 -14.25 -28.05 -21.41
C PRO A 142 -13.44 -28.24 -20.12
N GLU A 143 -12.14 -28.51 -20.25
CA GLU A 143 -11.18 -28.64 -19.15
C GLU A 143 -10.57 -27.29 -18.70
N LEU A 144 -10.67 -26.24 -19.52
CA LEU A 144 -10.15 -24.91 -19.20
C LEU A 144 -11.28 -24.01 -18.70
N VAL A 145 -11.10 -23.49 -17.48
CA VAL A 145 -12.02 -22.53 -16.87
C VAL A 145 -11.35 -21.17 -16.85
N GLN A 146 -11.96 -20.18 -17.50
CA GLN A 146 -11.55 -18.80 -17.35
C GLN A 146 -11.93 -18.33 -15.94
N VAL A 147 -10.94 -17.90 -15.17
CA VAL A 147 -11.19 -17.23 -13.89
C VAL A 147 -11.46 -15.76 -14.19
N PRO A 148 -12.66 -15.24 -13.89
CA PRO A 148 -12.98 -13.85 -14.20
C PRO A 148 -12.13 -12.91 -13.33
N ALA A 149 -11.48 -11.94 -13.97
CA ALA A 149 -10.85 -10.81 -13.30
C ALA A 149 -11.80 -9.61 -13.26
N SER A 150 -11.48 -8.61 -12.43
CA SER A 150 -12.22 -7.33 -12.42
C SER A 150 -12.22 -6.72 -13.83
N SER A 151 -13.38 -6.29 -14.29
CA SER A 151 -13.52 -5.59 -15.58
C SER A 151 -13.18 -4.10 -15.51
N LEU A 152 -12.89 -3.58 -14.32
CA LEU A 152 -12.61 -2.16 -14.12
C LEU A 152 -11.21 -1.82 -14.65
N GLN A 153 -11.11 -0.80 -15.51
CA GLN A 153 -9.85 -0.36 -16.09
C GLN A 153 -9.71 1.17 -15.95
N PRO A 154 -8.76 1.68 -15.14
CA PRO A 154 -8.68 3.11 -14.90
C PRO A 154 -8.25 3.88 -16.15
N ARG A 155 -8.97 4.97 -16.42
CA ARG A 155 -8.60 6.00 -17.36
C ARG A 155 -8.33 7.29 -16.59
N ILE A 156 -7.11 7.80 -16.70
CA ILE A 156 -6.68 9.01 -15.98
C ILE A 156 -6.46 10.13 -16.98
N LEU A 157 -7.19 11.23 -16.81
CA LEU A 157 -6.97 12.48 -17.55
C LEU A 157 -6.39 13.53 -16.60
N ARG A 158 -5.32 14.18 -17.05
CA ARG A 158 -4.69 15.31 -16.35
C ARG A 158 -4.98 16.59 -17.12
N GLY A 159 -5.33 17.66 -16.39
CA GLY A 159 -5.42 19.00 -16.96
C GLY A 159 -5.11 20.07 -15.92
N SER A 160 -5.06 21.33 -16.35
CA SER A 160 -4.87 22.47 -15.45
C SER A 160 -6.21 23.07 -15.01
N GLY A 161 -6.29 23.59 -13.79
CA GLY A 161 -7.47 24.32 -13.33
C GLY A 161 -7.80 25.55 -14.18
N ARG A 162 -6.82 26.14 -14.87
CA ARG A 162 -7.06 27.24 -15.85
C ARG A 162 -7.94 26.81 -17.02
N HIS A 163 -7.90 25.53 -17.38
CA HIS A 163 -8.69 24.94 -18.47
C HIS A 163 -9.81 24.04 -17.94
N ARG A 164 -10.22 24.21 -16.68
CA ARG A 164 -11.28 23.40 -16.04
C ARG A 164 -12.58 23.31 -16.86
N ALA A 165 -12.92 24.37 -17.60
CA ALA A 165 -14.12 24.39 -18.43
C ALA A 165 -14.05 23.46 -19.66
N ALA A 166 -12.87 22.96 -20.02
CA ALA A 166 -12.70 22.01 -21.12
C ALA A 166 -13.11 20.58 -20.73
N PHE A 167 -13.07 20.22 -19.44
CA PHE A 167 -13.39 18.87 -18.97
C PHE A 167 -14.81 18.42 -19.31
N LYS A 168 -15.79 19.34 -19.37
CA LYS A 168 -17.17 19.00 -19.80
C LYS A 168 -17.27 18.47 -21.24
N TYR A 169 -16.27 18.75 -22.09
CA TYR A 169 -16.25 18.35 -23.49
C TYR A 169 -15.29 17.21 -23.80
N ALA A 170 -14.48 16.79 -22.81
CA ALA A 170 -13.53 15.70 -23.01
C ALA A 170 -14.29 14.36 -23.13
N PRO A 171 -14.06 13.57 -24.21
CA PRO A 171 -14.71 12.28 -24.39
C PRO A 171 -14.41 11.32 -23.24
N GLY A 172 -15.43 10.60 -22.77
CA GLY A 172 -15.29 9.64 -21.69
C GLY A 172 -15.20 10.27 -20.30
N LEU A 173 -15.61 11.54 -20.14
CA LEU A 173 -15.82 12.16 -18.83
C LEU A 173 -17.31 12.40 -18.51
N GLN A 174 -18.21 12.17 -19.46
CA GLN A 174 -19.67 12.23 -19.29
C GLN A 174 -20.19 10.90 -18.70
N GLN A 175 -19.56 10.50 -17.60
CA GLN A 175 -19.81 9.24 -16.90
C GLN A 175 -19.44 9.39 -15.41
N PRO A 176 -19.85 8.44 -14.55
CA PRO A 176 -19.41 8.40 -13.17
C PRO A 176 -17.88 8.32 -13.06
N GLY A 177 -17.31 9.14 -12.18
CA GLY A 177 -15.89 9.09 -11.86
C GLY A 177 -15.53 9.86 -10.61
N VAL A 178 -14.26 9.77 -10.25
CA VAL A 178 -13.64 10.53 -9.15
C VAL A 178 -12.59 11.48 -9.70
N TYR A 179 -12.25 12.52 -8.94
CA TYR A 179 -11.25 13.50 -9.32
C TYR A 179 -10.46 13.99 -8.12
N ILE A 180 -9.22 14.42 -8.40
CA ILE A 180 -8.35 15.08 -7.44
C ILE A 180 -8.01 16.47 -7.99
N GLN A 181 -8.20 17.51 -7.17
CA GLN A 181 -7.69 18.85 -7.46
C GLN A 181 -6.48 19.12 -6.57
N LEU A 182 -5.40 19.59 -7.16
CA LEU A 182 -4.14 19.89 -6.46
C LEU A 182 -3.84 21.39 -6.56
N CYS A 183 -3.52 22.00 -5.42
CA CYS A 183 -3.05 23.38 -5.32
C CYS A 183 -1.86 23.44 -4.36
N GLY A 184 -0.63 23.49 -4.89
CA GLY A 184 0.56 23.25 -4.07
C GLY A 184 0.50 21.89 -3.36
N SER A 185 0.59 21.89 -2.03
CA SER A 185 0.46 20.68 -1.18
C SER A 185 -0.97 20.42 -0.72
N GLU A 186 -1.97 21.18 -1.16
CA GLU A 186 -3.37 20.93 -0.82
C GLU A 186 -4.02 20.05 -1.88
N ALA A 187 -4.78 19.04 -1.42
CA ALA A 187 -5.53 18.14 -2.28
C ALA A 187 -7.02 18.15 -1.92
N TYR A 188 -7.89 18.16 -2.92
CA TYR A 188 -9.33 17.91 -2.77
C TYR A 188 -9.69 16.65 -3.55
N VAL A 189 -10.33 15.69 -2.90
CA VAL A 189 -10.85 14.47 -3.56
C VAL A 189 -12.37 14.57 -3.68
N GLY A 190 -12.91 14.33 -4.86
CA GLY A 190 -14.34 14.42 -5.13
C GLY A 190 -14.85 13.38 -6.13
N PHE A 191 -16.17 13.29 -6.26
CA PHE A 191 -16.85 12.47 -7.28
C PHE A 191 -17.87 13.25 -8.10
N GLY A 192 -18.32 12.65 -9.21
CA GLY A 192 -19.51 13.09 -9.93
C GLY A 192 -20.06 12.00 -10.85
N GLY A 193 -21.39 11.91 -10.97
CA GLY A 193 -22.07 11.03 -11.93
C GLY A 193 -21.90 11.46 -13.39
N ASP A 194 -21.61 12.74 -13.62
CA ASP A 194 -20.94 13.28 -14.81
C ASP A 194 -19.72 14.06 -14.29
N VAL A 195 -18.59 13.37 -14.22
CA VAL A 195 -17.40 13.92 -13.58
C VAL A 195 -16.85 15.13 -14.35
N GLY A 196 -16.94 15.12 -15.68
CA GLY A 196 -16.51 16.22 -16.55
C GLY A 196 -17.32 17.49 -16.30
N PHE A 197 -18.65 17.38 -16.21
CA PHE A 197 -19.53 18.50 -15.87
C PHE A 197 -19.31 18.99 -14.45
N ARG A 198 -19.17 18.07 -13.48
CA ARG A 198 -18.93 18.40 -12.07
C ARG A 198 -17.66 19.24 -11.88
N ILE A 199 -16.58 18.87 -12.55
CA ILE A 199 -15.31 19.61 -12.54
C ILE A 199 -15.45 20.95 -13.27
N ALA A 200 -16.13 20.99 -14.41
CA ALA A 200 -16.28 22.23 -15.15
C ALA A 200 -17.04 23.31 -14.34
N MET A 201 -18.01 22.90 -13.51
CA MET A 201 -18.91 23.81 -12.80
C MET A 201 -18.56 24.08 -11.32
N GLY A 202 -17.93 23.15 -10.60
CA GLY A 202 -17.82 23.25 -9.13
C GLY A 202 -16.67 24.13 -8.60
N LYS A 203 -16.87 24.89 -7.54
CA LYS A 203 -15.76 25.57 -6.84
C LYS A 203 -15.48 24.81 -5.55
N GLN A 204 -14.68 23.75 -5.65
CA GLN A 204 -14.39 22.87 -4.52
C GLN A 204 -13.21 23.36 -3.66
N MET A 205 -12.30 24.14 -4.26
CA MET A 205 -11.21 24.82 -3.57
C MET A 205 -11.36 26.33 -3.71
N ASP A 206 -10.90 27.07 -2.70
CA ASP A 206 -10.87 28.54 -2.71
C ASP A 206 -9.84 29.07 -3.71
N ALA A 207 -8.70 28.38 -3.81
CA ALA A 207 -7.66 28.64 -4.80
C ALA A 207 -7.97 27.93 -6.13
N LEU A 208 -7.44 28.48 -7.23
CA LEU A 208 -7.49 27.82 -8.53
C LEU A 208 -6.50 26.64 -8.52
N PRO A 209 -6.93 25.39 -8.77
CA PRO A 209 -6.01 24.27 -8.74
C PRO A 209 -4.99 24.33 -9.89
N ASP A 210 -3.75 23.98 -9.59
CA ASP A 210 -2.66 23.88 -10.57
C ASP A 210 -2.90 22.69 -11.50
N THR A 211 -3.29 21.55 -10.90
CA THR A 211 -3.54 20.28 -11.58
C THR A 211 -4.89 19.71 -11.17
N ILE A 212 -5.62 19.17 -12.13
CA ILE A 212 -6.83 18.38 -11.93
C ILE A 212 -6.58 17.01 -12.55
N LEU A 213 -6.77 15.96 -11.75
CA LEU A 213 -6.72 14.56 -12.16
C LEU A 213 -8.15 14.04 -12.18
N VAL A 214 -8.54 13.38 -13.26
CA VAL A 214 -9.88 12.81 -13.43
C VAL A 214 -9.73 11.34 -13.73
N ILE A 215 -10.44 10.52 -12.96
CA ILE A 215 -10.32 9.07 -12.97
C ILE A 215 -11.70 8.51 -13.27
N THR A 216 -11.80 7.84 -14.42
CA THR A 216 -13.01 7.12 -14.85
C THR A 216 -12.66 5.68 -15.18
N ASP A 217 -13.67 4.83 -15.33
CA ASP A 217 -13.48 3.49 -15.91
C ASP A 217 -13.52 3.58 -17.44
N ALA A 218 -12.53 2.99 -18.10
CA ALA A 218 -12.45 2.94 -19.55
C ALA A 218 -13.65 2.19 -20.16
N ASN A 219 -14.22 1.24 -19.40
CA ASN A 219 -15.36 0.42 -19.79
C ASN A 219 -16.71 1.00 -19.35
N ASN A 220 -16.74 2.15 -18.67
CA ASN A 220 -17.95 2.80 -18.17
C ASN A 220 -18.87 1.87 -17.36
N SER A 221 -18.27 1.06 -16.48
CA SER A 221 -18.98 0.08 -15.64
C SER A 221 -19.08 0.51 -14.16
N LEU A 222 -18.63 1.72 -13.82
CA LEU A 222 -18.80 2.29 -12.48
C LEU A 222 -20.23 2.80 -12.27
N SER A 223 -20.88 2.34 -11.22
CA SER A 223 -22.15 2.88 -10.73
C SER A 223 -21.95 4.14 -9.87
N GLU A 224 -23.04 4.81 -9.50
CA GLU A 224 -22.99 5.94 -8.57
C GLU A 224 -22.51 5.53 -7.16
N GLU A 225 -22.91 4.35 -6.69
CA GLU A 225 -22.44 3.79 -5.41
C GLU A 225 -20.94 3.46 -5.48
N ASP A 226 -20.46 2.94 -6.61
CA ASP A 226 -19.03 2.66 -6.80
C ASP A 226 -18.19 3.93 -6.70
N VAL A 227 -18.62 5.05 -7.31
CA VAL A 227 -17.82 6.29 -7.28
C VAL A 227 -17.85 6.97 -5.91
N LEU A 228 -18.91 6.81 -5.13
CA LEU A 228 -18.94 7.24 -3.72
C LEU A 228 -17.98 6.43 -2.87
N ALA A 229 -17.97 5.09 -3.02
CA ALA A 229 -17.01 4.24 -2.33
C ALA A 229 -15.57 4.55 -2.79
N LEU A 230 -15.35 4.72 -4.09
CA LEU A 230 -14.06 5.04 -4.68
C LEU A 230 -13.54 6.42 -4.23
N GLU A 231 -14.41 7.42 -4.07
CA GLU A 231 -14.04 8.72 -3.51
C GLU A 231 -13.45 8.55 -2.11
N ARG A 232 -14.11 7.75 -1.26
CA ARG A 232 -13.64 7.50 0.11
C ARG A 232 -12.33 6.70 0.13
N ILE A 233 -12.20 5.68 -0.72
CA ILE A 233 -10.96 4.90 -0.85
C ILE A 233 -9.83 5.83 -1.29
N LEU A 234 -10.02 6.59 -2.38
CA LEU A 234 -8.99 7.49 -2.91
C LEU A 234 -8.66 8.61 -1.93
N TRP A 235 -9.64 9.15 -1.21
CA TRP A 235 -9.43 10.11 -0.13
C TRP A 235 -8.49 9.55 0.95
N ALA A 236 -8.67 8.29 1.36
CA ALA A 236 -7.82 7.65 2.35
C ALA A 236 -6.37 7.49 1.85
N TYR A 237 -6.20 7.13 0.57
CA TYR A 237 -4.88 7.07 -0.05
C TYR A 237 -4.18 8.43 -0.07
N VAL A 238 -4.88 9.49 -0.50
CA VAL A 238 -4.31 10.84 -0.55
C VAL A 238 -4.03 11.37 0.86
N SER A 239 -4.88 11.05 1.84
CA SER A 239 -4.66 11.46 3.23
C SER A 239 -3.50 10.74 3.91
N ASP A 240 -3.07 9.58 3.39
CA ASP A 240 -1.86 8.86 3.82
C ASP A 240 -0.60 9.32 3.05
N ASP A 241 -0.74 10.24 2.10
CA ASP A 241 0.40 10.78 1.36
C ASP A 241 1.01 12.00 2.07
N ALA A 242 2.26 11.89 2.49
CA ALA A 242 2.94 12.92 3.28
C ALA A 242 3.13 14.25 2.52
N ASP A 243 3.11 14.20 1.19
CA ASP A 243 3.26 15.37 0.32
C ASP A 243 2.00 16.25 0.26
N PHE A 244 0.84 15.72 0.71
CA PHE A 244 -0.45 16.37 0.52
C PHE A 244 -1.27 16.46 1.81
N THR A 245 -1.92 17.61 2.00
CA THR A 245 -2.97 17.82 3.00
C THR A 245 -4.32 17.80 2.31
N VAL A 246 -5.17 16.84 2.67
CA VAL A 246 -6.53 16.79 2.11
C VAL A 246 -7.41 17.85 2.76
N VAL A 247 -8.03 18.72 1.95
CA VAL A 247 -8.79 19.89 2.45
C VAL A 247 -10.27 19.62 2.67
N ASN A 248 -10.82 18.57 2.06
CA ASN A 248 -12.20 18.16 2.29
C ASN A 248 -12.33 17.15 3.43
N LYS A 249 -13.48 17.20 4.11
CA LYS A 249 -13.86 16.21 5.11
C LYS A 249 -13.89 14.82 4.48
N GLN A 250 -13.61 13.83 5.32
CA GLN A 250 -13.74 12.42 4.99
C GLN A 250 -15.12 12.12 4.37
N PRO A 251 -15.16 11.54 3.15
CA PRO A 251 -16.42 11.11 2.53
C PRO A 251 -17.09 9.98 3.30
N ASP A 252 -18.42 9.91 3.25
CA ASP A 252 -19.18 8.82 3.89
C ASP A 252 -19.04 7.48 3.14
N GLY A 253 -18.72 7.51 1.84
CA GLY A 253 -18.71 6.33 0.99
C GLY A 253 -20.12 5.82 0.65
N ALA A 254 -20.22 4.57 0.22
CA ALA A 254 -21.47 3.88 -0.08
C ALA A 254 -21.49 2.47 0.55
N PRO A 255 -22.68 1.89 0.81
CA PRO A 255 -22.79 0.50 1.20
C PRO A 255 -22.32 -0.36 0.02
N ILE A 256 -21.34 -1.23 0.24
CA ILE A 256 -20.74 -2.05 -0.81
C ILE A 256 -20.40 -3.44 -0.28
N SER A 257 -20.45 -4.46 -1.13
CA SER A 257 -20.00 -5.80 -0.75
C SER A 257 -18.48 -5.85 -0.63
N VAL A 258 -17.96 -6.86 0.05
CA VAL A 258 -16.51 -7.07 0.23
C VAL A 258 -15.86 -7.29 -1.14
N GLU A 259 -16.44 -8.14 -1.98
CA GLU A 259 -15.91 -8.49 -3.29
C GLU A 259 -15.85 -7.26 -4.21
N ARG A 260 -16.89 -6.41 -4.17
CA ARG A 260 -16.89 -5.18 -4.97
C ARG A 260 -15.92 -4.15 -4.40
N TYR A 261 -15.78 -4.06 -3.08
CA TYR A 261 -14.74 -3.24 -2.45
C TYR A 261 -13.34 -3.64 -2.91
N ASP A 262 -13.03 -4.94 -2.93
CA ASP A 262 -11.74 -5.47 -3.40
C ASP A 262 -11.45 -5.04 -4.85
N GLN A 263 -12.46 -5.10 -5.73
CA GLN A 263 -12.32 -4.62 -7.11
C GLN A 263 -12.03 -3.12 -7.19
N LEU A 264 -12.68 -2.30 -6.35
CA LEU A 264 -12.42 -0.85 -6.30
C LEU A 264 -11.05 -0.51 -5.71
N VAL A 265 -10.55 -1.30 -4.74
CA VAL A 265 -9.18 -1.14 -4.24
C VAL A 265 -8.17 -1.52 -5.31
N GLN A 266 -8.37 -2.62 -6.04
CA GLN A 266 -7.50 -2.99 -7.18
C GLN A 266 -7.48 -1.89 -8.25
N PHE A 267 -8.65 -1.35 -8.59
CA PHE A 267 -8.76 -0.20 -9.49
C PHE A 267 -7.99 1.02 -8.97
N THR A 268 -8.11 1.33 -7.67
CA THR A 268 -7.39 2.44 -7.04
C THR A 268 -5.88 2.21 -7.02
N ALA A 269 -5.43 0.99 -6.74
CA ALA A 269 -4.01 0.63 -6.73
C ALA A 269 -3.37 0.83 -8.12
N GLN A 270 -4.09 0.48 -9.20
CA GLN A 270 -3.66 0.79 -10.56
C GLN A 270 -3.57 2.30 -10.82
N VAL A 271 -4.53 3.09 -10.33
CA VAL A 271 -4.49 4.55 -10.41
C VAL A 271 -3.26 5.12 -9.69
N VAL A 272 -3.03 4.67 -8.46
CA VAL A 272 -1.90 5.08 -7.62
C VAL A 272 -0.57 4.77 -8.30
N LEU A 273 -0.44 3.58 -8.88
CA LEU A 273 0.76 3.19 -9.63
C LEU A 273 0.99 4.08 -10.85
N ALA A 274 -0.07 4.35 -11.63
CA ALA A 274 0.01 5.20 -12.81
C ALA A 274 0.38 6.65 -12.46
N LEU A 275 -0.20 7.21 -11.38
CA LEU A 275 0.12 8.54 -10.89
C LEU A 275 1.56 8.63 -10.37
N ARG A 276 2.04 7.59 -9.69
CA ARG A 276 3.43 7.49 -9.23
C ARG A 276 4.41 7.42 -10.39
N GLN A 277 4.16 6.55 -11.37
CA GLN A 277 4.98 6.41 -12.58
C GLN A 277 4.99 7.71 -13.40
N GLY A 278 3.88 8.45 -13.41
CA GLY A 278 3.78 9.77 -14.01
C GLY A 278 4.49 10.89 -13.24
N GLY A 279 5.08 10.60 -12.06
CA GLY A 279 5.75 11.59 -11.23
C GLY A 279 4.81 12.64 -10.62
N ILE A 280 3.55 12.27 -10.35
CA ILE A 280 2.51 13.23 -9.93
C ILE A 280 2.20 13.15 -8.43
N MET A 281 1.90 11.95 -7.91
CA MET A 281 1.51 11.71 -6.51
C MET A 281 2.08 10.38 -6.02
N PHE A 282 2.06 10.15 -4.70
CA PHE A 282 2.51 8.91 -4.07
C PHE A 282 3.96 8.57 -4.39
N LEU A 283 4.85 9.57 -4.41
CA LEU A 283 6.24 9.41 -4.85
C LEU A 283 7.11 8.78 -3.76
N GLU A 284 6.78 9.03 -2.49
CA GLU A 284 7.49 8.47 -1.34
C GLU A 284 6.97 7.09 -0.91
N GLY A 285 7.78 6.39 -0.12
CA GLY A 285 7.49 5.04 0.37
C GLY A 285 7.70 3.94 -0.68
N SER A 286 7.48 2.68 -0.27
CA SER A 286 7.61 1.53 -1.18
C SER A 286 6.38 1.38 -2.07
N VAL A 287 6.56 0.91 -3.31
CA VAL A 287 5.45 0.59 -4.23
C VAL A 287 4.49 -0.41 -3.59
N ARG A 288 5.03 -1.44 -2.92
CA ARG A 288 4.23 -2.44 -2.20
C ARG A 288 3.29 -1.80 -1.18
N GLN A 289 3.79 -0.87 -0.37
CA GLN A 289 2.98 -0.17 0.62
C GLN A 289 1.87 0.66 -0.04
N ARG A 290 2.20 1.37 -1.14
CA ARG A 290 1.20 2.16 -1.87
C ARG A 290 0.13 1.28 -2.51
N LEU A 291 0.49 0.13 -3.08
CA LEU A 291 -0.48 -0.80 -3.67
C LEU A 291 -1.37 -1.49 -2.63
N ALA A 292 -0.86 -1.72 -1.42
CA ALA A 292 -1.65 -2.28 -0.33
C ALA A 292 -2.68 -1.28 0.24
N GLY A 293 -2.44 0.02 0.04
CA GLY A 293 -3.29 1.08 0.58
C GLY A 293 -3.20 1.26 2.09
N PRO A 294 -3.91 2.26 2.62
CA PRO A 294 -3.97 2.50 4.05
C PRO A 294 -4.74 1.38 4.76
N ARG A 295 -4.19 0.86 5.86
CA ARG A 295 -4.83 -0.21 6.65
C ARG A 295 -6.11 0.25 7.34
N ALA A 296 -6.17 1.52 7.71
CA ALA A 296 -7.33 2.16 8.28
C ALA A 296 -7.33 3.63 7.87
N GLU A 297 -8.46 4.28 8.08
CA GLU A 297 -8.56 5.73 7.93
C GLU A 297 -7.73 6.42 9.04
N PRO A 298 -7.31 7.68 8.85
CA PRO A 298 -6.52 8.41 9.83
C PRO A 298 -7.16 8.36 11.23
N ASP A 299 -6.32 8.21 12.25
CA ASP A 299 -6.69 8.18 13.68
C ASP A 299 -7.64 7.05 14.08
N ARG A 300 -7.89 6.06 13.21
CA ARG A 300 -8.77 4.92 13.54
C ARG A 300 -8.04 3.80 14.28
N LEU A 301 -6.74 3.63 14.10
CA LEU A 301 -6.04 2.52 14.77
C LEU A 301 -5.74 2.87 16.22
N GLY A 302 -6.14 1.98 17.13
CA GLY A 302 -5.67 2.02 18.51
C GLY A 302 -4.17 1.79 18.60
N ALA A 303 -3.58 2.30 19.69
CA ALA A 303 -2.21 1.99 20.07
C ALA A 303 -2.02 0.46 20.17
N VAL A 304 -0.84 -0.03 19.78
CA VAL A 304 -0.52 -1.45 19.96
C VAL A 304 -0.49 -1.72 21.46
N ARG A 305 -1.30 -2.68 21.91
CA ARG A 305 -1.30 -3.15 23.30
C ARG A 305 -1.05 -4.65 23.37
N PRO A 306 -0.36 -5.15 24.42
CA PRO A 306 -0.32 -6.57 24.74
C PRO A 306 -1.72 -7.15 24.91
N LEU A 307 -1.88 -8.47 24.70
CA LEU A 307 -3.18 -9.11 24.82
C LEU A 307 -3.78 -8.91 26.22
N ASP A 308 -2.96 -9.09 27.26
CA ASP A 308 -3.37 -9.09 28.67
C ASP A 308 -3.35 -7.69 29.30
N SER A 309 -2.99 -6.66 28.55
CA SER A 309 -2.99 -5.30 29.09
C SER A 309 -4.42 -4.75 29.13
N ILE A 310 -4.79 -4.22 30.29
CA ILE A 310 -6.05 -3.51 30.50
C ILE A 310 -6.06 -2.26 29.61
N PRO A 311 -7.10 -2.06 28.78
CA PRO A 311 -7.20 -0.87 27.93
C PRO A 311 -7.43 0.39 28.77
N GLU A 312 -7.00 1.53 28.24
CA GLU A 312 -7.29 2.83 28.87
C GLU A 312 -8.78 3.16 28.77
N GLY A 313 -9.37 3.54 29.91
CA GLY A 313 -10.77 3.94 30.01
C GLY A 313 -11.65 2.93 30.74
N ARG A 314 -12.94 3.21 30.79
CA ARG A 314 -13.93 2.32 31.41
C ARG A 314 -14.36 1.26 30.40
N VAL A 315 -14.14 -0.01 30.74
CA VAL A 315 -14.54 -1.13 29.87
C VAL A 315 -16.04 -1.37 29.96
N MET A 316 -16.63 -1.49 28.77
CA MET A 316 -18.05 -1.65 28.54
C MET A 316 -18.29 -2.83 27.61
N GLU A 317 -19.37 -3.57 27.86
CA GLU A 317 -19.85 -4.69 27.08
C GLU A 317 -21.15 -4.33 26.34
N LEU A 318 -21.30 -4.82 25.12
CA LEU A 318 -22.53 -4.80 24.36
C LEU A 318 -22.88 -6.21 23.90
N ASN A 319 -23.98 -6.73 24.42
CA ASN A 319 -24.55 -8.01 23.99
C ASN A 319 -25.67 -7.78 22.96
N TYR A 320 -25.59 -8.45 21.81
CA TYR A 320 -26.59 -8.30 20.74
C TYR A 320 -26.68 -9.57 19.89
N ARG A 321 -27.89 -10.13 19.74
CA ARG A 321 -28.14 -11.33 18.92
C ARG A 321 -27.21 -12.53 19.22
N GLY A 322 -26.79 -12.70 20.47
CA GLY A 322 -25.87 -13.76 20.88
C GLY A 322 -24.41 -13.50 20.51
N LEU A 323 -24.08 -12.28 20.06
CA LEU A 323 -22.73 -11.78 19.85
C LEU A 323 -22.36 -10.79 20.96
N THR A 324 -21.07 -10.66 21.22
CA THR A 324 -20.55 -9.78 22.27
C THR A 324 -19.45 -8.88 21.73
N ALA A 325 -19.56 -7.58 22.01
CA ALA A 325 -18.52 -6.61 21.70
C ALA A 325 -18.06 -5.89 22.97
N LEU A 326 -16.75 -5.68 23.08
CA LEU A 326 -16.13 -4.98 24.18
C LEU A 326 -15.54 -3.65 23.70
N ALA A 327 -15.77 -2.57 24.43
CA ALA A 327 -15.19 -1.28 24.14
C ALA A 327 -14.74 -0.57 25.41
N ALA A 328 -13.72 0.28 25.33
CA ALA A 328 -13.31 1.16 26.42
C ALA A 328 -13.76 2.61 26.12
N GLU A 329 -14.53 3.19 27.04
CA GLU A 329 -14.88 4.61 27.05
C GLU A 329 -13.72 5.42 27.65
N ARG A 330 -13.13 6.32 26.87
CA ARG A 330 -11.98 7.13 27.27
C ARG A 330 -12.41 8.51 27.78
N ASP A 331 -11.53 9.13 28.57
CA ASP A 331 -11.77 10.43 29.20
C ASP A 331 -11.97 11.58 28.18
N ASP A 332 -11.45 11.43 26.96
CA ASP A 332 -11.61 12.39 25.86
C ASP A 332 -12.95 12.24 25.11
N GLY A 333 -13.82 11.32 25.53
CA GLY A 333 -15.11 11.01 24.91
C GLY A 333 -15.01 10.09 23.70
N THR A 334 -13.81 9.66 23.31
CA THR A 334 -13.62 8.64 22.27
C THR A 334 -13.85 7.24 22.85
N TRP A 335 -14.10 6.29 21.95
CA TRP A 335 -14.39 4.91 22.29
C TRP A 335 -13.42 4.00 21.56
N LEU A 336 -12.79 3.09 22.29
CA LEU A 336 -11.87 2.10 21.74
C LEU A 336 -12.61 0.77 21.65
N LEU A 337 -13.03 0.35 20.45
CA LEU A 337 -13.53 -1.00 20.24
C LEU A 337 -12.34 -1.97 20.37
N LEU A 338 -12.46 -2.95 21.25
CA LEU A 338 -11.36 -3.83 21.63
C LEU A 338 -11.25 -5.01 20.67
N ARG A 339 -10.02 -5.39 20.34
CA ARG A 339 -9.67 -6.66 19.69
C ARG A 339 -10.39 -7.82 20.37
N GLY A 340 -10.92 -8.75 19.56
CA GLY A 340 -11.71 -9.89 20.00
C GLY A 340 -13.22 -9.64 20.00
N SER A 341 -13.65 -8.39 19.81
CA SER A 341 -15.08 -8.07 19.70
C SER A 341 -15.72 -8.68 18.47
N ASP A 342 -16.91 -9.24 18.64
CA ASP A 342 -17.74 -9.68 17.54
C ASP A 342 -18.34 -8.49 16.79
N VAL A 343 -18.41 -8.64 15.47
CA VAL A 343 -19.04 -7.73 14.52
C VAL A 343 -19.98 -8.55 13.65
N ARG A 344 -21.25 -8.18 13.64
CA ARG A 344 -22.23 -8.85 12.78
C ARG A 344 -21.81 -8.79 11.30
N ILE A 345 -22.01 -9.87 10.56
CA ILE A 345 -21.77 -9.89 9.11
C ILE A 345 -22.78 -8.97 8.40
N ASP A 346 -24.07 -9.28 8.54
CA ASP A 346 -25.13 -8.53 7.87
C ASP A 346 -25.33 -7.13 8.44
N THR A 347 -25.50 -6.16 7.55
CA THR A 347 -26.09 -4.85 7.86
C THR A 347 -27.54 -4.81 7.44
N VAL A 348 -28.42 -4.24 8.26
CA VAL A 348 -29.78 -3.92 7.80
C VAL A 348 -29.75 -2.65 6.94
N LYS A 349 -30.73 -2.45 6.04
CA LYS A 349 -30.80 -1.25 5.17
C LYS A 349 -30.80 0.08 5.93
N SER A 350 -31.18 0.07 7.22
CA SER A 350 -31.15 1.26 8.06
C SER A 350 -29.77 1.57 8.64
N ALA A 351 -28.80 0.66 8.55
CA ALA A 351 -27.40 0.92 8.89
C ALA A 351 -26.86 2.07 8.04
N SER A 352 -25.97 2.90 8.60
CA SER A 352 -25.34 3.96 7.83
C SER A 352 -24.45 3.35 6.74
N ALA A 353 -24.39 3.99 5.57
CA ALA A 353 -23.46 3.63 4.48
C ALA A 353 -22.02 3.51 5.00
N ASN A 354 -21.66 4.37 5.96
CA ASN A 354 -20.38 4.35 6.64
C ASN A 354 -20.06 3.00 7.32
N ALA A 355 -21.01 2.37 8.03
CA ALA A 355 -20.76 1.11 8.72
C ALA A 355 -20.56 -0.06 7.74
N SER A 356 -21.37 -0.13 6.69
CA SER A 356 -21.23 -1.17 5.65
C SER A 356 -19.90 -1.02 4.91
N PHE A 357 -19.54 0.22 4.52
CA PHE A 357 -18.25 0.51 3.91
C PHE A 357 -17.08 0.11 4.83
N GLN A 358 -17.10 0.53 6.10
CA GLN A 358 -16.00 0.27 7.02
C GLN A 358 -15.78 -1.23 7.26
N ARG A 359 -16.85 -2.03 7.28
CA ARG A 359 -16.70 -3.49 7.40
C ARG A 359 -15.99 -4.08 6.18
N ALA A 360 -16.39 -3.70 4.97
CA ALA A 360 -15.71 -4.16 3.75
C ALA A 360 -14.24 -3.71 3.75
N ALA A 361 -13.98 -2.45 4.09
CA ALA A 361 -12.63 -1.89 4.18
C ALA A 361 -11.75 -2.61 5.20
N TRP A 362 -12.29 -2.95 6.37
CA TRP A 362 -11.53 -3.57 7.45
C TRP A 362 -11.38 -5.07 7.29
N LEU A 363 -12.29 -5.74 6.58
CA LEU A 363 -12.04 -7.11 6.09
C LEU A 363 -10.90 -7.12 5.09
N HIS A 364 -10.94 -6.21 4.10
CA HIS A 364 -9.89 -6.07 3.11
C HIS A 364 -8.51 -5.82 3.75
N SER A 365 -8.44 -4.96 4.77
CA SER A 365 -7.17 -4.60 5.41
C SER A 365 -6.70 -5.57 6.51
N GLY A 366 -7.48 -6.61 6.82
CA GLY A 366 -7.18 -7.59 7.87
C GLY A 366 -7.38 -7.06 9.30
N LEU A 367 -8.21 -6.04 9.48
CA LEU A 367 -8.66 -5.58 10.80
C LEU A 367 -9.89 -6.34 11.29
N LEU A 368 -10.63 -6.96 10.37
CA LEU A 368 -11.67 -7.93 10.64
C LEU A 368 -11.31 -9.27 9.99
N GLU A 369 -11.65 -10.36 10.65
CA GLU A 369 -11.57 -11.72 10.09
C GLU A 369 -12.90 -12.43 10.29
N LEU A 370 -13.23 -13.40 9.42
CA LEU A 370 -14.37 -14.27 9.63
C LEU A 370 -14.08 -15.22 10.80
N ALA A 371 -15.01 -15.31 11.76
CA ALA A 371 -14.91 -16.30 12.84
C ALA A 371 -14.84 -17.72 12.26
N GLU A 372 -14.22 -18.65 13.00
CA GLU A 372 -14.05 -20.04 12.56
C GLU A 372 -15.38 -20.74 12.22
N ASP A 373 -16.45 -20.37 12.91
CA ASP A 373 -17.81 -20.89 12.70
C ASP A 373 -18.60 -20.16 11.60
N GLY A 374 -18.04 -19.09 11.03
CA GLY A 374 -18.65 -18.26 9.99
C GLY A 374 -19.82 -17.41 10.47
N SER A 375 -20.05 -17.27 11.78
CA SER A 375 -21.24 -16.61 12.33
C SER A 375 -21.11 -15.08 12.43
N CYS A 376 -19.91 -14.59 12.66
CA CYS A 376 -19.58 -13.17 12.82
C CYS A 376 -18.21 -12.85 12.19
N TYR A 377 -17.88 -11.57 12.16
CA TYR A 377 -16.51 -11.12 12.03
C TYR A 377 -15.92 -10.85 13.41
N VAL A 378 -14.63 -11.10 13.59
CA VAL A 378 -13.88 -10.81 14.81
C VAL A 378 -12.92 -9.67 14.54
N LEU A 379 -12.88 -8.70 15.45
CA LEU A 379 -11.95 -7.59 15.36
C LEU A 379 -10.53 -8.02 15.75
N MET A 380 -9.56 -7.83 14.84
CA MET A 380 -8.18 -8.29 15.02
C MET A 380 -7.29 -7.29 15.74
N ARG A 381 -7.74 -6.04 15.85
CA ARG A 381 -6.97 -4.96 16.48
C ARG A 381 -7.91 -3.92 17.07
N ASP A 382 -7.49 -3.25 18.13
CA ASP A 382 -8.27 -2.15 18.69
C ASP A 382 -8.46 -1.01 17.69
N VAL A 383 -9.69 -0.47 17.64
CA VAL A 383 -10.08 0.60 16.72
C VAL A 383 -10.83 1.72 17.44
N VAL A 384 -10.46 2.96 17.13
CA VAL A 384 -11.00 4.18 17.73
C VAL A 384 -12.24 4.66 16.99
N PHE A 385 -13.24 5.06 17.76
CA PHE A 385 -14.49 5.68 17.32
C PHE A 385 -14.75 6.96 18.09
N SER A 386 -15.48 7.88 17.47
CA SER A 386 -15.84 9.17 18.09
C SER A 386 -16.96 9.07 19.13
N SER A 387 -17.67 7.94 19.23
CA SER A 387 -18.72 7.74 20.24
C SER A 387 -19.12 6.26 20.38
N GLY A 388 -19.65 5.88 21.54
CA GLY A 388 -20.19 4.54 21.78
C GLY A 388 -21.39 4.17 20.90
N SER A 389 -22.18 5.16 20.46
CA SER A 389 -23.24 4.94 19.46
C SER A 389 -22.66 4.56 18.09
N ALA A 390 -21.53 5.15 17.69
CA ALA A 390 -20.85 4.77 16.45
C ALA A 390 -20.29 3.35 16.52
N VAL A 391 -19.68 2.98 17.67
CA VAL A 391 -19.23 1.61 17.92
C VAL A 391 -20.41 0.63 17.87
N GLY A 392 -21.48 0.91 18.62
CA GLY A 392 -22.67 0.06 18.70
C GLY A 392 -23.33 -0.16 17.34
N HIS A 393 -23.44 0.90 16.52
CA HIS A 393 -23.91 0.78 15.14
C HIS A 393 -22.97 -0.04 14.26
N PHE A 394 -21.66 0.14 14.40
CA PHE A 394 -20.66 -0.59 13.62
C PHE A 394 -20.68 -2.09 13.93
N VAL A 395 -20.77 -2.50 15.20
CA VAL A 395 -20.76 -3.92 15.59
C VAL A 395 -22.10 -4.59 15.31
N SER A 396 -23.23 -3.94 15.64
CA SER A 396 -24.58 -4.53 15.48
C SER A 396 -25.12 -4.49 14.06
N GLY A 397 -24.62 -3.56 13.22
CA GLY A 397 -25.09 -3.37 11.85
C GLY A 397 -26.53 -2.85 11.78
N SER A 398 -27.01 -2.18 12.84
CA SER A 398 -28.38 -1.66 12.95
C SER A 398 -28.40 -0.34 13.72
N LYS A 399 -29.31 0.56 13.32
CA LYS A 399 -29.73 1.67 14.19
C LYS A 399 -30.43 1.11 15.42
N GLY A 400 -30.20 1.72 16.59
CA GLY A 400 -30.86 1.35 17.85
C GLY A 400 -29.90 0.86 18.94
N PHE A 401 -28.66 0.56 18.60
CA PHE A 401 -27.61 0.20 19.55
C PHE A 401 -26.78 1.43 19.91
N GLY A 402 -27.41 2.36 20.64
CA GLY A 402 -26.79 3.59 21.11
C GLY A 402 -26.05 3.40 22.43
N LEU A 403 -25.61 4.52 23.03
CA LEU A 403 -24.89 4.55 24.31
C LEU A 403 -25.57 3.75 25.43
N SER A 404 -26.90 3.77 25.52
CA SER A 404 -27.67 3.08 26.56
C SER A 404 -27.62 1.56 26.47
N CYS A 405 -27.11 0.99 25.37
CA CYS A 405 -26.99 -0.45 25.20
C CYS A 405 -25.67 -1.00 25.76
N TRP A 406 -24.72 -0.12 26.09
CA TRP A 406 -23.44 -0.49 26.68
C TRP A 406 -23.59 -0.66 28.19
N GLN A 407 -23.10 -1.78 28.72
CA GLN A 407 -23.10 -2.11 30.13
C GLN A 407 -21.66 -2.09 30.66
N PRO A 408 -21.39 -1.45 31.80
CA PRO A 408 -20.05 -1.50 32.38
C PRO A 408 -19.75 -2.92 32.86
N ILE A 409 -18.54 -3.39 32.58
CA ILE A 409 -18.01 -4.60 33.22
C ILE A 409 -17.49 -4.15 34.58
N ASP A 410 -18.05 -4.70 35.66
CA ASP A 410 -17.62 -4.38 37.01
C ASP A 410 -16.19 -4.93 37.20
N PRO A 411 -15.19 -4.10 37.56
CA PRO A 411 -13.83 -4.60 37.77
C PRO A 411 -13.72 -5.61 38.93
N ASP A 412 -14.74 -5.69 39.78
CA ASP A 412 -14.85 -6.61 40.92
C ASP A 412 -15.61 -7.91 40.59
N ASP A 413 -16.16 -8.07 39.39
CA ASP A 413 -16.68 -9.37 38.94
C ASP A 413 -15.49 -10.27 38.57
N CYS A 414 -15.09 -11.09 39.55
CA CYS A 414 -13.99 -12.05 39.55
C CYS A 414 -14.10 -13.17 38.48
N GLU A 415 -14.31 -12.84 37.20
CA GLU A 415 -14.09 -13.76 36.07
C GLU A 415 -12.92 -13.33 35.17
N ILE A 416 -12.34 -12.13 35.36
CA ILE A 416 -11.14 -11.70 34.62
C ILE A 416 -9.89 -12.50 35.04
N ASP A 417 -9.83 -12.98 36.29
CA ASP A 417 -8.75 -13.88 36.74
C ASP A 417 -8.80 -15.26 36.06
N ALA A 418 -9.93 -15.65 35.44
CA ALA A 418 -10.06 -16.92 34.75
C ALA A 418 -9.60 -16.88 33.28
N LEU A 419 -9.40 -15.68 32.71
CA LEU A 419 -8.91 -15.49 31.34
C LEU A 419 -7.40 -15.25 31.26
N ALA A 420 -6.71 -15.21 32.40
CA ALA A 420 -5.26 -15.00 32.52
C ALA A 420 -4.46 -16.28 32.82
N LEU A 421 -4.98 -17.47 32.48
CA LEU A 421 -4.29 -18.76 32.62
C LEU A 421 -4.07 -19.49 31.30
#